data_AF-R7FGN5-F1
#
_entry.id   AF-R7FGN5-F1
#
_cell.length_a   1.000
_cell.length_b   1.000
_cell.length_c   1.000
_cell.angle_alpha   90.00
_cell.angle_beta   90.00
_cell.angle_gamma   90.00
#
_symmetry.space_group_name_H-M   'P 1'
#
loop_
_entity.id
_entity.type
_entity.pdbx_description
1 polymer ?
#
loop_
_entity_poly.entity_id
_entity_poly.type
_entity_poly.pdbx_seq_one_letter_code
_entity_poly.pdbx_strand_id
1 'polypeptide(L)'
;MKITDRIKKFMNRNNPELIAGKTKLDKKINEKANEIEKLYVTKKENGEENPINDTVEKIMQIVQNNPDPLEVRKLLTELIERENISDQVVERAAIELSKKEDILNHIIVEAIDEAETSIPDSSIKNIINKGEMNIRDNLELIQQMHDQEKQKQAEQEQLELQRQEQQKKLEQKRKEAKTKIEILKSNIKEIQDGEIGDKISAIQEQLGPENMNNEINELIQNIIAQRMAEDIYNDARKNPSIYKLSKAMSTGEMIERDLATTVQEKYKEIEEKRGYKEGRFNKREFKMLILNEMARQISIEYEKTGLFDIPESKQLSQLKKEEKKYLVETIQNLVNTKLKKEDILEISRQINEGNKELQKKENQIINLIRQIPIEDKSRIIDVLNKMIVDKNSLDTVKMLYNEGVLNKLAIMPTEKRKETINIVNKAVGKRNKYKVATKTPKTNGAKFSGNPTSIEYEER
;
A
#
# COMPACT_ATOMS: atom_id res chain seq x y z
N MET A 1 -19.14 -18.94 -24.24
CA MET A 1 -18.90 -19.76 -23.03
C MET A 1 -17.54 -20.41 -23.15
N LYS A 2 -16.55 -20.04 -22.32
CA LYS A 2 -15.20 -20.62 -22.39
C LYS A 2 -15.24 -22.03 -21.79
N ILE A 3 -14.41 -22.95 -22.29
CA ILE A 3 -14.36 -24.37 -21.85
C ILE A 3 -14.09 -24.48 -20.33
N THR A 4 -13.36 -23.53 -19.77
CA THR A 4 -13.09 -23.40 -18.34
C THR A 4 -14.36 -23.23 -17.51
N ASP A 5 -15.34 -22.49 -18.01
CA ASP A 5 -16.60 -22.21 -17.29
C ASP A 5 -17.50 -23.46 -17.28
N ARG A 6 -17.50 -24.22 -18.38
CA ARG A 6 -18.14 -25.55 -18.46
C ARG A 6 -17.52 -26.55 -17.49
N ILE A 7 -16.19 -26.55 -17.36
CA ILE A 7 -15.47 -27.45 -16.44
C ILE A 7 -15.73 -27.06 -14.98
N LYS A 8 -15.79 -25.77 -14.66
CA LYS A 8 -16.14 -25.28 -13.31
C LYS A 8 -17.58 -25.65 -12.94
N LYS A 9 -18.56 -25.45 -13.86
CA LYS A 9 -19.96 -25.92 -13.70
C LYS A 9 -20.03 -27.44 -13.51
N PHE A 10 -19.25 -28.22 -14.25
CA PHE A 10 -19.22 -29.68 -14.14
C PHE A 10 -18.59 -30.19 -12.83
N MET A 11 -17.53 -29.54 -12.33
CA MET A 11 -16.90 -29.93 -11.06
C MET A 11 -17.75 -29.57 -9.85
N ASN A 12 -18.47 -28.44 -9.88
CA ASN A 12 -19.43 -28.10 -8.83
C ASN A 12 -20.62 -29.08 -8.78
N ARG A 13 -21.12 -29.51 -9.95
CA ARG A 13 -22.17 -30.53 -10.08
C ARG A 13 -21.78 -31.92 -9.55
N ASN A 14 -20.50 -32.25 -9.50
CA ASN A 14 -20.00 -33.58 -9.14
C ASN A 14 -19.23 -33.61 -7.81
N ASN A 15 -19.33 -32.56 -6.99
CA ASN A 15 -18.75 -32.57 -5.65
C ASN A 15 -19.65 -33.43 -4.72
N PRO A 16 -19.15 -34.54 -4.15
CA PRO A 16 -19.95 -35.45 -3.33
C PRO A 16 -20.56 -34.78 -2.09
N GLU A 17 -19.94 -33.73 -1.56
CA GLU A 17 -20.48 -32.96 -0.41
C GLU A 17 -21.70 -32.09 -0.78
N LEU A 18 -21.83 -31.67 -2.05
CA LEU A 18 -23.00 -30.97 -2.60
C LEU A 18 -24.12 -31.95 -3.02
N ILE A 19 -23.76 -33.11 -3.58
CA ILE A 19 -24.72 -34.15 -4.00
C ILE A 19 -25.32 -34.89 -2.80
N ALA A 20 -24.59 -35.04 -1.70
CA ALA A 20 -25.08 -35.64 -0.46
C ALA A 20 -26.04 -34.71 0.33
N GLY A 21 -26.16 -33.45 -0.06
CA GLY A 21 -27.03 -32.46 0.53
C GLY A 21 -28.49 -32.57 0.10
N LYS A 22 -29.18 -33.67 0.40
CA LYS A 22 -30.65 -33.61 0.60
C LYS A 22 -30.88 -33.02 2.00
N THR A 23 -30.49 -31.77 2.22
CA THR A 23 -30.60 -31.15 3.54
C THR A 23 -32.07 -30.79 3.83
N LYS A 24 -32.44 -30.76 5.11
CA LYS A 24 -33.75 -30.20 5.54
C LYS A 24 -33.96 -28.78 4.98
N LEU A 25 -32.87 -28.05 4.76
CA LEU A 25 -32.86 -26.70 4.21
C LEU A 25 -33.34 -26.68 2.76
N ASP A 26 -32.82 -27.54 1.88
CA ASP A 26 -33.19 -27.53 0.47
C ASP A 26 -34.67 -27.90 0.27
N LYS A 27 -35.19 -28.84 1.09
CA LYS A 27 -36.63 -29.14 1.11
C LYS A 27 -37.45 -27.92 1.54
N LYS A 28 -37.04 -27.23 2.60
CA LYS A 28 -37.70 -26.01 3.09
C LYS A 28 -37.66 -24.89 2.04
N ILE A 29 -36.55 -24.70 1.33
CA ILE A 29 -36.42 -23.71 0.26
C ILE A 29 -37.32 -24.06 -0.92
N ASN A 30 -37.32 -25.31 -1.37
CA ASN A 30 -38.20 -25.78 -2.43
C ASN A 30 -39.69 -25.63 -2.04
N GLU A 31 -40.08 -25.92 -0.79
CA GLU A 31 -41.45 -25.69 -0.30
C GLU A 31 -41.84 -24.20 -0.39
N LYS A 32 -40.97 -23.30 0.07
CA LYS A 32 -41.17 -21.84 -0.05
C LYS A 32 -41.27 -21.40 -1.51
N ALA A 33 -40.38 -21.89 -2.39
CA ALA A 33 -40.39 -21.57 -3.81
C ALA A 33 -41.68 -22.05 -4.50
N ASN A 34 -42.16 -23.24 -4.17
CA ASN A 34 -43.45 -23.76 -4.67
C ASN A 34 -44.64 -22.91 -4.21
N GLU A 35 -44.61 -22.37 -2.98
CA GLU A 35 -45.66 -21.45 -2.50
C GLU A 35 -45.67 -20.16 -3.32
N ILE A 36 -44.49 -19.58 -3.58
CA ILE A 36 -44.31 -18.37 -4.39
C ILE A 36 -44.78 -18.61 -5.83
N GLU A 37 -44.38 -19.74 -6.44
CA GLU A 37 -44.76 -20.12 -7.80
C GLU A 37 -46.28 -20.29 -7.93
N LYS A 38 -46.92 -21.02 -7.01
CA LYS A 38 -48.38 -21.18 -7.01
C LYS A 38 -49.10 -19.83 -6.89
N LEU A 39 -48.64 -18.97 -5.98
CA LEU A 39 -49.21 -17.63 -5.83
C LEU A 39 -49.13 -16.84 -7.13
N TYR A 40 -47.96 -16.80 -7.76
CA TYR A 40 -47.75 -16.08 -9.02
C TYR A 40 -48.64 -16.61 -10.14
N VAL A 41 -48.66 -17.93 -10.34
CA VAL A 41 -49.45 -18.58 -11.40
C VAL A 41 -50.94 -18.34 -11.19
N THR A 42 -51.47 -18.57 -9.98
CA THR A 42 -52.90 -18.36 -9.68
C THR A 42 -53.33 -16.91 -9.91
N LYS A 43 -52.56 -15.93 -9.42
CA LYS A 43 -52.90 -14.51 -9.62
C LYS A 43 -52.84 -14.11 -11.09
N LYS A 44 -51.87 -14.64 -11.84
CA LYS A 44 -51.73 -14.41 -13.27
C LYS A 44 -52.89 -15.00 -14.07
N GLU A 45 -53.30 -16.23 -13.77
CA GLU A 45 -54.43 -16.91 -14.42
C GLU A 45 -55.76 -16.23 -14.10
N ASN A 46 -55.93 -15.72 -12.89
CA ASN A 46 -57.12 -14.97 -12.47
C ASN A 46 -57.19 -13.55 -13.04
N GLY A 47 -56.16 -13.09 -13.77
CA GLY A 47 -56.11 -11.75 -14.35
C GLY A 47 -56.05 -10.63 -13.31
N GLU A 48 -55.45 -10.89 -12.14
CA GLU A 48 -55.25 -9.86 -11.11
C GLU A 48 -54.32 -8.74 -11.63
N GLU A 49 -54.49 -7.53 -11.09
CA GLU A 49 -53.87 -6.31 -11.65
C GLU A 49 -52.34 -6.26 -11.45
N ASN A 50 -51.82 -6.88 -10.39
CA ASN A 50 -50.40 -6.76 -9.97
C ASN A 50 -49.72 -8.08 -9.52
N PRO A 51 -49.81 -9.19 -10.28
CA PRO A 51 -49.28 -10.50 -9.87
C PRO A 51 -47.77 -10.48 -9.56
N ILE A 52 -46.99 -9.64 -10.26
CA ILE A 52 -45.55 -9.51 -10.02
C ILE A 52 -45.27 -8.86 -8.65
N ASN A 53 -45.92 -7.74 -8.34
CA ASN A 53 -45.68 -7.01 -7.09
C ASN A 53 -46.07 -7.85 -5.88
N ASP A 54 -47.23 -8.50 -5.93
CA ASP A 54 -47.72 -9.33 -4.83
C ASP A 54 -46.77 -10.52 -4.58
N THR A 55 -46.20 -11.08 -5.66
CA THR A 55 -45.21 -12.15 -5.57
C THR A 55 -43.90 -11.66 -4.96
N VAL A 56 -43.41 -10.48 -5.39
CA VAL A 56 -42.20 -9.86 -4.82
C VAL A 56 -42.40 -9.52 -3.35
N GLU A 57 -43.57 -9.00 -2.96
CA GLU A 57 -43.90 -8.72 -1.56
C GLU A 57 -43.87 -10.01 -0.73
N LYS A 58 -44.42 -11.11 -1.25
CA LYS A 58 -44.34 -12.42 -0.58
C LYS A 58 -42.90 -12.91 -0.42
N ILE A 59 -42.05 -12.75 -1.44
CA ILE A 59 -40.61 -13.07 -1.35
C ILE A 59 -39.97 -12.22 -0.25
N MET A 60 -40.23 -10.91 -0.22
CA MET A 60 -39.67 -10.01 0.79
C MET A 60 -40.14 -10.37 2.20
N GLN A 61 -41.41 -10.76 2.39
CA GLN A 61 -41.91 -11.25 3.68
C GLN A 61 -41.19 -12.53 4.13
N ILE A 62 -40.96 -13.48 3.21
CA ILE A 62 -40.24 -14.73 3.51
C ILE A 62 -38.80 -14.43 3.95
N VAL A 63 -38.13 -13.52 3.23
CA VAL A 63 -36.75 -13.09 3.54
C VAL A 63 -36.69 -12.33 4.86
N GLN A 64 -37.62 -11.40 5.09
CA GLN A 64 -37.65 -10.60 6.32
C GLN A 64 -37.92 -11.45 7.57
N ASN A 65 -38.70 -12.52 7.44
CA ASN A 65 -38.93 -13.47 8.53
C ASN A 65 -37.71 -14.37 8.81
N ASN A 66 -36.77 -14.48 7.87
CA ASN A 66 -35.54 -15.24 8.04
C ASN A 66 -34.43 -14.71 7.12
N PRO A 67 -33.72 -13.63 7.51
CA PRO A 67 -32.73 -12.96 6.66
C PRO A 67 -31.39 -13.71 6.58
N ASP A 68 -31.40 -15.03 6.79
CA ASP A 68 -30.22 -15.87 6.71
C ASP A 68 -29.63 -15.82 5.28
N PRO A 69 -28.38 -15.35 5.09
CA PRO A 69 -27.79 -15.15 3.77
C PRO A 69 -27.84 -16.39 2.87
N LEU A 70 -27.64 -17.58 3.45
CA LEU A 70 -27.64 -18.84 2.70
C LEU A 70 -29.06 -19.21 2.25
N GLU A 71 -30.08 -19.03 3.11
CA GLU A 71 -31.48 -19.22 2.72
C GLU A 71 -31.91 -18.24 1.63
N VAL A 72 -31.54 -16.96 1.75
CA VAL A 72 -31.88 -15.93 0.76
C VAL A 72 -31.26 -16.25 -0.59
N ARG A 73 -29.96 -16.60 -0.59
CA ARG A 73 -29.26 -17.03 -1.81
C ARG A 73 -29.95 -18.20 -2.48
N LYS A 74 -30.16 -19.30 -1.73
CA LYS A 74 -30.78 -20.53 -2.25
C LYS A 74 -32.21 -20.30 -2.74
N LEU A 75 -32.99 -19.48 -2.05
CA LEU A 75 -34.34 -19.13 -2.47
C LEU A 75 -34.31 -18.38 -3.81
N LEU A 76 -33.43 -17.38 -3.95
CA LEU A 76 -33.32 -16.62 -5.18
C LEU A 76 -32.82 -17.49 -6.35
N THR A 77 -31.82 -18.35 -6.12
CA THR A 77 -31.35 -19.35 -7.11
C THR A 77 -32.49 -20.27 -7.56
N GLU A 78 -33.24 -20.84 -6.61
CA GLU A 78 -34.37 -21.71 -6.92
C GLU A 78 -35.44 -20.98 -7.74
N LEU A 79 -35.75 -19.71 -7.42
CA LEU A 79 -36.71 -18.92 -8.18
C LEU A 79 -36.25 -18.59 -9.60
N ILE A 80 -34.94 -18.39 -9.82
CA ILE A 80 -34.35 -18.21 -11.16
C ILE A 80 -34.53 -19.47 -12.01
N GLU A 81 -34.51 -20.65 -11.38
CA GLU A 81 -34.62 -21.94 -12.06
C GLU A 81 -36.07 -22.33 -12.41
N ARG A 82 -37.08 -21.61 -11.89
CA ARG A 82 -38.49 -21.91 -12.13
C ARG A 82 -38.98 -21.36 -13.46
N GLU A 83 -39.36 -22.26 -14.36
CA GLU A 83 -39.93 -21.91 -15.68
C GLU A 83 -41.23 -21.10 -15.59
N ASN A 84 -42.04 -21.30 -14.55
CA ASN A 84 -43.31 -20.58 -14.39
C ASN A 84 -43.16 -19.23 -13.68
N ILE A 85 -41.98 -18.91 -13.15
CA ILE A 85 -41.67 -17.59 -12.59
C ILE A 85 -41.11 -16.71 -13.71
N SER A 86 -41.65 -15.50 -13.87
CA SER A 86 -41.13 -14.56 -14.85
C SER A 86 -39.79 -13.96 -14.39
N ASP A 87 -38.87 -13.75 -15.33
CA ASP A 87 -37.63 -12.99 -15.11
C ASP A 87 -37.89 -11.62 -14.45
N GLN A 88 -39.04 -10.99 -14.70
CA GLN A 88 -39.40 -9.71 -14.06
C GLN A 88 -39.65 -9.84 -12.54
N VAL A 89 -40.13 -10.99 -12.07
CA VAL A 89 -40.28 -11.27 -10.64
C VAL A 89 -38.90 -11.37 -9.99
N VAL A 90 -37.99 -12.12 -10.62
CA VAL A 90 -36.60 -12.26 -10.17
C VAL A 90 -35.88 -10.91 -10.17
N GLU A 91 -35.99 -10.14 -11.25
CA GLU A 91 -35.41 -8.81 -11.40
C GLU A 91 -35.86 -7.89 -10.25
N ARG A 92 -37.17 -7.80 -10.00
CA ARG A 92 -37.70 -6.95 -8.93
C ARG A 92 -37.33 -7.46 -7.55
N ALA A 93 -37.32 -8.78 -7.34
CA ALA A 93 -36.88 -9.36 -6.08
C ALA A 93 -35.41 -9.02 -5.80
N ALA A 94 -34.52 -9.16 -6.79
CA ALA A 94 -33.10 -8.78 -6.65
C ALA A 94 -32.93 -7.28 -6.39
N ILE A 95 -33.69 -6.41 -7.08
CA ILE A 95 -33.68 -4.96 -6.83
C ILE A 95 -34.10 -4.65 -5.39
N GLU A 96 -35.19 -5.21 -4.90
CA GLU A 96 -35.66 -4.94 -3.53
C GLU A 96 -34.73 -5.54 -2.47
N LEU A 97 -34.13 -6.71 -2.72
CA LEU A 97 -33.09 -7.29 -1.86
C LEU A 97 -31.85 -6.39 -1.79
N SER A 98 -31.45 -5.75 -2.88
CA SER A 98 -30.25 -4.90 -2.89
C SER A 98 -30.36 -3.66 -2.00
N LYS A 99 -31.59 -3.24 -1.67
CA LYS A 99 -31.91 -2.08 -0.81
C LYS A 99 -32.01 -2.44 0.68
N LYS A 100 -31.89 -3.72 1.02
CA LYS A 100 -32.01 -4.21 2.40
C LYS A 100 -30.64 -4.19 3.07
N GLU A 101 -30.48 -3.38 4.12
CA GLU A 101 -29.21 -3.25 4.85
C GLU A 101 -28.73 -4.58 5.47
N ASP A 102 -29.66 -5.48 5.80
CA ASP A 102 -29.38 -6.81 6.37
C ASP A 102 -28.97 -7.86 5.32
N ILE A 103 -29.10 -7.55 4.03
CA ILE A 103 -28.75 -8.43 2.91
C ILE A 103 -27.59 -7.83 2.12
N LEU A 104 -26.43 -8.49 2.16
CA LEU A 104 -25.25 -8.05 1.41
C LEU A 104 -25.45 -8.29 -0.10
N ASN A 105 -25.09 -7.32 -0.96
CA ASN A 105 -25.36 -7.43 -2.40
C ASN A 105 -24.70 -8.66 -3.08
N HIS A 106 -23.54 -9.12 -2.60
CA HIS A 106 -22.88 -10.33 -3.11
C HIS A 106 -23.78 -11.58 -3.09
N ILE A 107 -24.78 -11.64 -2.20
CA ILE A 107 -25.76 -12.74 -2.15
C ILE A 107 -26.55 -12.83 -3.46
N ILE A 108 -26.89 -11.68 -4.06
CA ILE A 108 -27.61 -11.61 -5.34
C ILE A 108 -26.70 -12.11 -6.47
N VAL A 109 -25.43 -11.71 -6.45
CA VAL A 109 -24.41 -12.13 -7.44
C VAL A 109 -24.21 -13.64 -7.41
N GLU A 110 -24.02 -14.20 -6.21
CA GLU A 110 -23.85 -15.65 -6.03
C GLU A 110 -25.10 -16.41 -6.45
N ALA A 111 -26.30 -15.91 -6.13
CA ALA A 111 -27.54 -16.58 -6.50
C ALA A 111 -27.70 -16.73 -8.02
N ILE A 112 -27.32 -15.70 -8.78
CA ILE A 112 -27.38 -15.71 -10.25
C ILE A 112 -26.23 -16.55 -10.84
N ASP A 113 -25.04 -16.55 -10.23
CA ASP A 113 -23.90 -17.40 -10.66
C ASP A 113 -24.17 -18.89 -10.42
N GLU A 114 -24.81 -19.24 -9.29
CA GLU A 114 -25.16 -20.61 -8.92
C GLU A 114 -26.27 -21.18 -9.80
N ALA A 115 -27.16 -20.34 -10.34
CA ALA A 115 -28.30 -20.79 -11.14
C ALA A 115 -27.88 -21.50 -12.44
N GLU A 116 -28.58 -22.59 -12.75
CA GLU A 116 -28.37 -23.27 -14.03
C GLU A 116 -28.89 -22.44 -15.21
N THR A 117 -30.03 -21.79 -15.00
CA THR A 117 -30.72 -20.93 -15.96
C THR A 117 -30.14 -19.52 -15.93
N SER A 118 -29.84 -18.96 -17.11
CA SER A 118 -29.42 -17.57 -17.23
C SER A 118 -30.59 -16.62 -17.15
N ILE A 119 -30.47 -15.54 -16.38
CA ILE A 119 -31.38 -14.41 -16.48
C ILE A 119 -31.04 -13.52 -17.68
N PRO A 120 -32.00 -12.78 -18.25
CA PRO A 120 -31.75 -11.87 -19.36
C PRO A 120 -30.77 -10.74 -19.01
N ASP A 121 -29.92 -10.36 -19.97
CA ASP A 121 -29.01 -9.21 -19.85
C ASP A 121 -29.75 -7.89 -19.51
N SER A 122 -31.01 -7.75 -19.94
CA SER A 122 -31.86 -6.61 -19.57
C SER A 122 -32.19 -6.58 -18.07
N SER A 123 -32.38 -7.75 -17.46
CA SER A 123 -32.66 -7.87 -16.03
C SER A 123 -31.41 -7.61 -15.21
N ILE A 124 -30.24 -8.09 -15.65
CA ILE A 124 -28.94 -7.71 -15.05
C ILE A 124 -28.77 -6.18 -15.08
N LYS A 125 -29.00 -5.53 -16.22
CA LYS A 125 -28.92 -4.06 -16.32
C LYS A 125 -29.91 -3.35 -15.40
N ASN A 126 -31.13 -3.85 -15.29
CA ASN A 126 -32.14 -3.26 -14.41
C ASN A 126 -31.76 -3.40 -12.92
N ILE A 127 -31.21 -4.54 -12.50
CA ILE A 127 -30.70 -4.74 -11.14
C ILE A 127 -29.59 -3.72 -10.82
N ILE A 128 -28.63 -3.54 -11.73
CA ILE A 128 -27.53 -2.57 -11.56
C ILE A 128 -28.05 -1.12 -11.51
N ASN A 129 -28.99 -0.76 -12.38
CA ASN A 129 -29.42 0.64 -12.53
C ASN A 129 -30.48 1.07 -11.52
N LYS A 130 -31.28 0.14 -10.99
CA LYS A 130 -32.40 0.43 -10.08
C LYS A 130 -32.20 -0.11 -8.67
N GLY A 131 -31.26 -1.04 -8.49
CA GLY A 131 -30.85 -1.55 -7.20
C GLY A 131 -29.80 -0.65 -6.53
N GLU A 132 -29.62 -0.85 -5.22
CA GLU A 132 -28.60 -0.18 -4.40
C GLU A 132 -27.36 -1.07 -4.27
N MET A 133 -26.87 -1.53 -5.42
CA MET A 133 -25.71 -2.42 -5.48
C MET A 133 -24.39 -1.65 -5.44
N ASN A 134 -23.43 -2.19 -4.70
CA ASN A 134 -22.07 -1.66 -4.71
C ASN A 134 -21.36 -1.95 -6.05
N ILE A 135 -20.36 -1.13 -6.36
CA ILE A 135 -19.62 -1.17 -7.64
C ILE A 135 -18.95 -2.52 -7.90
N ARG A 136 -18.43 -3.17 -6.85
CA ARG A 136 -17.75 -4.46 -7.02
C ARG A 136 -18.74 -5.53 -7.47
N ASP A 137 -19.85 -5.63 -6.78
CA ASP A 137 -20.87 -6.64 -7.07
C ASP A 137 -21.56 -6.34 -8.41
N ASN A 138 -21.71 -5.06 -8.79
CA ASN A 138 -22.15 -4.66 -10.14
C ASN A 138 -21.20 -5.17 -11.24
N LEU A 139 -19.89 -5.06 -11.06
CA LEU A 139 -18.90 -5.57 -12.02
C LEU A 139 -18.99 -7.09 -12.15
N GLU A 140 -19.19 -7.80 -11.04
CA GLU A 140 -19.38 -9.26 -11.05
C GLU A 140 -20.67 -9.66 -11.78
N LEU A 141 -21.78 -8.93 -11.61
CA LEU A 141 -23.02 -9.14 -12.39
C LEU A 141 -22.83 -8.87 -13.88
N ILE A 142 -22.12 -7.79 -14.26
CA ILE A 142 -21.85 -7.46 -15.66
C ILE A 142 -21.06 -8.59 -16.34
N GLN A 143 -20.17 -9.27 -15.61
CA GLN A 143 -19.41 -10.40 -16.13
C GLN A 143 -20.30 -11.61 -16.50
N GLN A 144 -21.52 -11.68 -15.96
CA GLN A 144 -22.50 -12.74 -16.24
C GLN A 144 -23.36 -12.46 -17.49
N MET A 145 -23.27 -11.27 -18.09
CA MET A 145 -24.01 -10.93 -19.32
C MET A 145 -23.51 -11.72 -20.55
N HIS A 146 -24.44 -12.07 -21.45
CA HIS A 146 -24.17 -12.89 -22.63
C HIS A 146 -23.66 -12.05 -23.82
N ASP A 147 -24.24 -10.86 -23.99
CA ASP A 147 -23.89 -9.92 -25.04
C ASP A 147 -22.57 -9.21 -24.71
N GLN A 148 -21.49 -9.63 -25.38
CA GLN A 148 -20.13 -9.12 -25.12
C GLN A 148 -19.99 -7.62 -25.37
N GLU A 149 -20.77 -7.03 -26.28
CA GLU A 149 -20.70 -5.60 -26.55
C GLU A 149 -21.37 -4.82 -25.42
N LYS A 150 -22.58 -5.23 -25.02
CA LYS A 150 -23.28 -4.62 -23.88
C LYS A 150 -22.54 -4.82 -22.56
N GLN A 151 -21.90 -5.97 -22.39
CA GLN A 151 -21.05 -6.26 -21.23
C GLN A 151 -19.89 -5.27 -21.13
N LYS A 152 -19.12 -5.10 -22.22
CA LYS A 152 -17.99 -4.15 -22.24
C LYS A 152 -18.43 -2.72 -22.00
N GLN A 153 -19.56 -2.32 -22.57
CA GLN A 153 -20.11 -0.97 -22.35
C GLN A 153 -20.47 -0.77 -20.86
N ALA A 154 -21.22 -1.71 -20.27
CA ALA A 154 -21.61 -1.62 -18.86
C ALA A 154 -20.40 -1.67 -17.92
N GLU A 155 -19.38 -2.47 -18.23
CA GLU A 155 -18.13 -2.54 -17.48
C GLU A 155 -17.40 -1.21 -17.51
N GLN A 156 -17.32 -0.56 -18.68
CA GLN A 156 -16.70 0.77 -18.81
C GLN A 156 -17.45 1.83 -17.99
N GLU A 157 -18.78 1.84 -18.03
CA GLU A 157 -19.63 2.76 -17.27
C GLU A 157 -19.39 2.59 -15.75
N GLN A 158 -19.35 1.34 -15.24
CA GLN A 158 -19.06 1.07 -13.82
C GLN A 158 -17.63 1.43 -13.41
N LEU A 159 -16.64 1.15 -14.26
CA LEU A 159 -15.25 1.54 -13.99
C LEU A 159 -15.06 3.06 -14.02
N GLU A 160 -15.86 3.79 -14.78
CA GLU A 160 -15.87 5.26 -14.75
C GLU A 160 -16.47 5.78 -13.44
N LEU A 161 -17.61 5.23 -13.01
CA LEU A 161 -18.21 5.56 -11.70
C LEU A 161 -17.24 5.30 -10.55
N GLN A 162 -16.53 4.16 -10.56
CA GLN A 162 -15.50 3.84 -9.58
C GLN A 162 -14.38 4.89 -9.53
N ARG A 163 -13.90 5.31 -10.70
CA ARG A 163 -12.87 6.34 -10.82
C ARG A 163 -13.37 7.68 -10.27
N GLN A 164 -14.60 8.07 -10.60
CA GLN A 164 -15.21 9.30 -10.09
C GLN A 164 -15.38 9.27 -8.56
N GLU A 165 -15.80 8.15 -7.96
CA GLU A 165 -15.90 8.01 -6.51
C GLU A 165 -14.54 8.07 -5.81
N GLN A 166 -13.54 7.38 -6.36
CA GLN A 166 -12.17 7.45 -5.84
C GLN A 166 -11.63 8.88 -5.90
N GLN A 167 -11.89 9.60 -7.00
CA GLN A 167 -11.52 10.99 -7.14
C GLN A 167 -12.22 11.88 -6.12
N LYS A 168 -13.52 11.73 -5.89
CA LYS A 168 -14.26 12.47 -4.85
C LYS A 168 -13.70 12.22 -3.45
N LYS A 169 -13.42 10.95 -3.10
CA LYS A 169 -12.81 10.58 -1.81
C LYS A 169 -11.43 11.22 -1.65
N LEU A 170 -10.63 11.25 -2.71
CA LEU A 170 -9.32 11.90 -2.72
C LEU A 170 -9.44 13.42 -2.55
N GLU A 171 -10.34 14.07 -3.29
CA GLU A 171 -10.58 15.51 -3.19
C GLU A 171 -11.04 15.90 -1.78
N GLN A 172 -11.87 15.08 -1.15
CA GLN A 172 -12.29 15.28 0.24
C GLN A 172 -11.10 15.20 1.22
N LYS A 173 -10.23 14.18 1.10
CA LYS A 173 -9.00 14.09 1.91
C LYS A 173 -8.10 15.31 1.72
N ARG A 174 -7.94 15.78 0.48
CA ARG A 174 -7.18 17.00 0.17
C ARG A 174 -7.79 18.23 0.83
N LYS A 175 -9.12 18.37 0.78
CA LYS A 175 -9.85 19.48 1.42
C LYS A 175 -9.62 19.49 2.93
N GLU A 176 -9.73 18.34 3.58
CA GLU A 176 -9.46 18.20 5.02
C GLU A 176 -8.01 18.56 5.38
N ALA A 177 -7.04 18.11 4.58
CA ALA A 177 -5.63 18.47 4.76
C ALA A 177 -5.43 19.99 4.66
N LYS A 178 -6.01 20.64 3.63
CA LYS A 178 -5.96 22.11 3.48
C LYS A 178 -6.54 22.83 4.67
N THR A 179 -7.73 22.43 5.14
CA THR A 179 -8.36 23.05 6.31
C THR A 179 -7.48 22.92 7.56
N LYS A 180 -6.86 21.76 7.81
CA LYS A 180 -5.92 21.58 8.92
C LYS A 180 -4.71 22.50 8.79
N ILE A 181 -4.16 22.64 7.59
CA ILE A 181 -3.02 23.53 7.30
C ILE A 181 -3.42 25.00 7.50
N GLU A 182 -4.59 25.43 7.05
CA GLU A 182 -5.10 26.80 7.25
C GLU A 182 -5.32 27.13 8.73
N ILE A 183 -5.82 26.19 9.53
CA ILE A 183 -5.94 26.37 10.98
C ILE A 183 -4.57 26.61 11.63
N LEU A 184 -3.53 25.89 11.19
CA LEU A 184 -2.15 26.12 11.67
C LEU A 184 -1.65 27.52 11.32
N LYS A 185 -1.97 28.01 10.12
CA LYS A 185 -1.59 29.36 9.66
C LYS A 185 -2.13 30.45 10.59
N SER A 186 -3.38 30.32 11.05
CA SER A 186 -4.01 31.30 11.94
C SER A 186 -3.32 31.43 13.30
N ASN A 187 -2.76 30.32 13.82
CA ASN A 187 -2.13 30.27 15.15
C ASN A 187 -0.59 30.25 15.09
N ILE A 188 0.00 30.56 13.94
CA ILE A 188 1.42 30.32 13.66
C ILE A 188 2.40 31.06 14.59
N LYS A 189 1.98 32.18 15.19
CA LYS A 189 2.79 32.96 16.12
C LYS A 189 2.93 32.30 17.49
N GLU A 190 1.90 31.55 17.90
CA GLU A 190 1.81 30.94 19.23
C GLU A 190 2.46 29.54 19.26
N ILE A 191 2.64 28.92 18.09
CA ILE A 191 3.17 27.57 17.94
C ILE A 191 4.71 27.63 17.82
N GLN A 192 5.40 26.64 18.40
CA GLN A 192 6.85 26.49 18.24
C GLN A 192 7.22 25.83 16.91
N ASP A 193 8.39 26.15 16.37
CA ASP A 193 8.84 25.66 15.05
C ASP A 193 8.82 24.14 14.93
N GLY A 194 9.17 23.42 16.01
CA GLY A 194 9.14 21.96 16.06
C GLY A 194 7.75 21.39 15.94
N GLU A 195 6.78 22.02 16.60
CA GLU A 195 5.38 21.63 16.57
C GLU A 195 4.74 21.95 15.21
N ILE A 196 5.14 23.05 14.55
CA ILE A 196 4.74 23.33 13.15
C ILE A 196 5.27 22.21 12.24
N GLY A 197 6.55 21.88 12.37
CA GLY A 197 7.19 20.78 11.66
C GLY A 197 6.40 19.48 11.81
N ASP A 198 6.20 19.03 13.05
CA ASP A 198 5.57 17.75 13.37
C ASP A 198 4.10 17.69 12.90
N LYS A 199 3.32 18.77 13.07
CA LYS A 199 1.91 18.80 12.64
C LYS A 199 1.76 18.75 11.13
N ILE A 200 2.62 19.45 10.37
CA ILE A 200 2.56 19.40 8.91
C ILE A 200 3.00 18.03 8.41
N SER A 201 4.09 17.46 8.96
CA SER A 201 4.53 16.10 8.59
C SER A 201 3.43 15.06 8.82
N ALA A 202 2.71 15.13 9.94
CA ALA A 202 1.60 14.23 10.23
C ALA A 202 0.44 14.37 9.22
N ILE A 203 0.17 15.59 8.73
CA ILE A 203 -0.83 15.82 7.67
C ILE A 203 -0.36 15.21 6.34
N GLN A 204 0.92 15.38 6.00
CA GLN A 204 1.50 14.81 4.78
C GLN A 204 1.48 13.27 4.81
N GLU A 205 1.81 12.66 5.94
CA GLU A 205 1.77 11.20 6.14
C GLU A 205 0.35 10.65 6.02
N GLN A 206 -0.64 11.32 6.63
CA GLN A 206 -2.06 10.93 6.51
C GLN A 206 -2.59 11.05 5.08
N LEU A 207 -2.11 12.03 4.32
CA LEU A 207 -2.55 12.25 2.95
C LEU A 207 -1.88 11.26 1.99
N GLY A 208 -0.61 10.93 2.21
CA GLY A 208 0.21 10.10 1.32
C GLY A 208 0.87 10.92 0.20
N PRO A 209 2.14 10.61 -0.17
CA PRO A 209 2.91 11.39 -1.14
C PRO A 209 2.24 11.47 -2.53
N GLU A 210 1.55 10.42 -2.95
CA GLU A 210 0.82 10.34 -4.22
C GLU A 210 -0.40 11.27 -4.29
N ASN A 211 -0.88 11.73 -3.14
CA ASN A 211 -2.07 12.56 -3.02
C ASN A 211 -1.73 14.04 -2.75
N MET A 212 -0.46 14.36 -2.51
CA MET A 212 0.04 15.74 -2.44
C MET A 212 -0.20 16.45 -3.78
N ASN A 213 -0.47 17.76 -3.73
CA ASN A 213 -0.61 18.58 -4.94
C ASN A 213 0.04 19.96 -4.74
N ASN A 214 0.16 20.72 -5.83
CA ASN A 214 0.81 22.03 -5.79
C ASN A 214 0.17 23.00 -4.81
N GLU A 215 -1.16 23.00 -4.71
CA GLU A 215 -1.89 23.90 -3.82
C GLU A 215 -1.59 23.61 -2.33
N ILE A 216 -1.58 22.34 -1.92
CA ILE A 216 -1.19 21.95 -0.55
C ILE A 216 0.27 22.31 -0.29
N ASN A 217 1.16 22.03 -1.26
CA ASN A 217 2.58 22.36 -1.13
C ASN A 217 2.81 23.88 -1.02
N GLU A 218 2.05 24.70 -1.75
CA GLU A 218 2.08 26.15 -1.65
C GLU A 218 1.57 26.64 -0.28
N LEU A 219 0.52 26.03 0.27
CA LEU A 219 0.07 26.36 1.63
C LEU A 219 1.13 26.04 2.68
N ILE A 220 1.79 24.88 2.58
CA ILE A 220 2.91 24.49 3.45
C ILE A 220 4.06 25.49 3.31
N GLN A 221 4.46 25.82 2.08
CA GLN A 221 5.50 26.81 1.79
C GLN A 221 5.19 28.16 2.44
N ASN A 222 3.96 28.63 2.30
CA ASN A 222 3.51 29.92 2.84
C ASN A 222 3.54 29.94 4.37
N ILE A 223 3.16 28.86 5.03
CA ILE A 223 3.22 28.76 6.50
C ILE A 223 4.68 28.76 6.96
N ILE A 224 5.52 27.91 6.38
CA ILE A 224 6.94 27.84 6.74
C ILE A 224 7.61 29.20 6.49
N ALA A 225 7.34 29.82 5.35
CA ALA A 225 7.87 31.14 5.01
C ALA A 225 7.43 32.22 6.01
N GLN A 226 6.13 32.26 6.34
CA GLN A 226 5.59 33.18 7.33
C GLN A 226 6.27 32.98 8.69
N ARG A 227 6.44 31.74 9.13
CA ARG A 227 7.08 31.45 10.41
C ARG A 227 8.53 31.93 10.43
N MET A 228 9.29 31.58 9.41
CA MET A 228 10.70 31.97 9.31
C MET A 228 10.86 33.50 9.26
N ALA A 229 9.97 34.20 8.54
CA ALA A 229 9.96 35.66 8.51
C ALA A 229 9.64 36.28 9.88
N GLU A 230 8.70 35.71 10.63
CA GLU A 230 8.38 36.14 12.01
C GLU A 230 9.56 35.94 12.96
N ASP A 231 10.27 34.81 12.86
CA ASP A 231 11.49 34.57 13.65
C ASP A 231 12.54 35.62 13.29
N ILE A 232 12.88 35.82 12.02
CA ILE A 232 13.89 36.81 11.57
C ILE A 232 13.56 38.23 12.07
N TYR A 233 12.27 38.61 12.06
CA TYR A 233 11.81 39.90 12.56
C TYR A 233 11.93 40.03 14.09
N ASN A 234 11.85 38.93 14.82
CA ASN A 234 11.87 38.89 16.28
C ASN A 234 13.29 39.14 16.84
N ASP A 235 13.42 40.14 17.70
CA ASP A 235 14.72 40.52 18.28
C ASP A 235 15.34 39.44 19.17
N ALA A 236 14.50 38.58 19.78
CA ALA A 236 14.94 37.45 20.60
C ALA A 236 15.33 36.21 19.77
N ARG A 237 14.92 36.12 18.50
CA ARG A 237 15.08 34.92 17.66
C ARG A 237 15.61 35.25 16.27
N LYS A 238 16.84 35.76 16.17
CA LYS A 238 17.39 36.27 14.90
C LYS A 238 17.48 35.24 13.75
N ASN A 239 17.52 33.94 14.05
CA ASN A 239 17.64 32.87 13.05
C ASN A 239 16.51 31.85 13.19
N PRO A 240 15.80 31.51 12.10
CA PRO A 240 14.75 30.51 12.14
C PRO A 240 15.32 29.11 12.32
N SER A 241 14.57 28.22 12.99
CA SER A 241 14.99 26.84 13.18
C SER A 241 14.71 25.99 11.93
N ILE A 242 15.55 26.16 10.89
CA ILE A 242 15.42 25.45 9.61
C ILE A 242 15.37 23.93 9.83
N TYR A 243 16.19 23.38 10.73
CA TYR A 243 16.15 21.96 11.09
C TYR A 243 14.77 21.47 11.57
N LYS A 244 14.07 22.26 12.38
CA LYS A 244 12.75 21.87 12.90
C LYS A 244 11.69 21.95 11.82
N LEU A 245 11.74 23.01 11.02
CA LEU A 245 10.82 23.24 9.91
C LEU A 245 11.10 22.30 8.72
N SER A 246 12.29 21.73 8.61
CA SER A 246 12.63 20.82 7.52
C SER A 246 11.91 19.47 7.60
N LYS A 247 11.25 19.17 8.72
CA LYS A 247 10.31 18.05 8.83
C LYS A 247 9.08 18.25 7.94
N ALA A 248 8.62 19.50 7.81
CA ALA A 248 7.43 19.87 7.04
C ALA A 248 7.74 20.12 5.55
N MET A 249 8.95 20.62 5.25
CA MET A 249 9.43 20.83 3.89
C MET A 249 10.92 20.51 3.86
N SER A 250 11.34 19.50 3.12
CA SER A 250 12.75 19.11 3.07
C SER A 250 13.64 20.26 2.57
N THR A 251 14.91 20.28 2.97
CA THR A 251 15.86 21.31 2.50
C THR A 251 16.01 21.30 0.96
N GLY A 252 15.86 20.14 0.33
CA GLY A 252 15.78 20.01 -1.13
C GLY A 252 14.58 20.75 -1.73
N GLU A 253 13.38 20.55 -1.16
CA GLU A 253 12.17 21.27 -1.58
C GLU A 253 12.25 22.78 -1.30
N MET A 254 12.86 23.18 -0.19
CA MET A 254 13.09 24.61 0.12
C MET A 254 13.92 25.28 -0.97
N ILE A 255 14.91 24.58 -1.54
CA ILE A 255 15.70 25.06 -2.68
C ILE A 255 14.90 25.00 -3.98
N GLU A 256 14.23 23.87 -4.26
CA GLU A 256 13.46 23.68 -5.50
C GLU A 256 12.34 24.72 -5.67
N ARG A 257 11.67 25.09 -4.57
CA ARG A 257 10.55 26.03 -4.58
C ARG A 257 10.95 27.49 -4.30
N ASP A 258 12.26 27.78 -4.27
CA ASP A 258 12.82 29.09 -3.91
C ASP A 258 12.19 29.71 -2.66
N LEU A 259 12.18 28.95 -1.55
CA LEU A 259 11.59 29.38 -0.28
C LEU A 259 12.16 30.74 0.18
N ALA A 260 13.42 31.03 -0.17
CA ALA A 260 14.07 32.30 0.15
C ALA A 260 13.32 33.52 -0.41
N THR A 261 12.71 33.42 -1.61
CA THR A 261 11.84 34.47 -2.15
C THR A 261 10.57 34.64 -1.32
N THR A 262 9.88 33.54 -1.02
CA THR A 262 8.63 33.60 -0.25
C THR A 262 8.87 34.15 1.16
N VAL A 263 9.97 33.77 1.81
CA VAL A 263 10.36 34.35 3.12
C VAL A 263 10.62 35.85 3.00
N GLN A 264 11.29 36.29 1.93
CA GLN A 264 11.51 37.72 1.68
C GLN A 264 10.20 38.50 1.54
N GLU A 265 9.24 37.95 0.79
CA GLU A 265 7.91 38.53 0.60
C GLU A 265 7.16 38.62 1.94
N LYS A 266 7.14 37.53 2.72
CA LYS A 266 6.51 37.51 4.06
C LYS A 266 7.19 38.45 5.04
N TYR A 267 8.51 38.58 4.97
CA TYR A 267 9.25 39.52 5.81
C TYR A 267 8.88 40.96 5.48
N LYS A 268 8.80 41.34 4.19
CA LYS A 268 8.33 42.67 3.76
C LYS A 268 6.90 42.96 4.24
N GLU A 269 5.99 41.99 4.12
CA GLU A 269 4.61 42.13 4.65
C GLU A 269 4.58 42.39 6.16
N ILE A 270 5.55 41.86 6.93
CA ILE A 270 5.68 42.13 8.37
C ILE A 270 6.22 43.54 8.61
N GLU A 271 7.26 43.96 7.87
CA GLU A 271 7.84 45.31 7.99
C GLU A 271 6.83 46.41 7.65
N GLU A 272 6.03 46.22 6.61
CA GLU A 272 4.94 47.15 6.24
C GLU A 272 3.93 47.34 7.38
N LYS A 273 3.70 46.30 8.19
CA LYS A 273 2.73 46.32 9.29
C LYS A 273 3.32 46.76 10.63
N ARG A 274 4.60 46.50 10.88
CA ARG A 274 5.22 46.61 12.21
C ARG A 274 6.44 47.54 12.28
N GLY A 275 6.87 48.08 11.13
CA GLY A 275 8.03 48.96 11.01
C GLY A 275 9.23 48.26 10.37
N TYR A 276 9.96 49.02 9.57
CA TYR A 276 11.18 48.58 8.90
C TYR A 276 12.31 48.28 9.90
N LYS A 277 13.07 47.20 9.66
CA LYS A 277 14.29 46.88 10.42
C LYS A 277 15.46 46.65 9.46
N GLU A 278 16.32 47.67 9.35
CA GLU A 278 17.44 47.67 8.42
C GLU A 278 18.36 46.45 8.57
N GLY A 279 18.72 45.86 7.44
CA GLY A 279 19.72 44.79 7.34
C GLY A 279 19.33 43.45 7.95
N ARG A 280 18.08 43.25 8.38
CA ARG A 280 17.67 42.02 9.07
C ARG A 280 17.47 40.80 8.17
N PHE A 281 17.00 41.01 6.93
CA PHE A 281 16.83 39.92 5.98
C PHE A 281 17.73 40.11 4.76
N ASN A 282 18.55 39.11 4.47
CA ASN A 282 19.32 39.02 3.24
C ASN A 282 19.03 37.68 2.55
N LYS A 283 18.45 37.73 1.33
CA LYS A 283 18.04 36.52 0.58
C LYS A 283 19.21 35.56 0.34
N ARG A 284 20.40 36.09 0.02
CA ARG A 284 21.59 35.28 -0.27
C ARG A 284 22.07 34.57 0.99
N GLU A 285 22.19 35.30 2.10
CA GLU A 285 22.61 34.72 3.38
C GLU A 285 21.61 33.68 3.87
N PHE A 286 20.32 33.97 3.76
CA PHE A 286 19.26 33.03 4.11
C PHE A 286 19.33 31.74 3.28
N LYS A 287 19.58 31.84 1.97
CA LYS A 287 19.80 30.68 1.11
C LYS A 287 21.02 29.87 1.56
N MET A 288 22.10 30.52 2.02
CA MET A 288 23.27 29.82 2.58
C MET A 288 22.94 29.10 3.89
N LEU A 289 22.03 29.63 4.72
CA LEU A 289 21.54 28.92 5.91
C LEU A 289 20.79 27.62 5.54
N ILE A 290 19.97 27.64 4.48
CA ILE A 290 19.30 26.43 3.98
C ILE A 290 20.34 25.40 3.49
N LEU A 291 21.34 25.84 2.73
CA LEU A 291 22.41 24.96 2.24
C LEU A 291 23.26 24.38 3.38
N ASN A 292 23.49 25.15 4.45
CA ASN A 292 24.20 24.66 5.63
C ASN A 292 23.41 23.55 6.34
N GLU A 293 22.10 23.75 6.55
CA GLU A 293 21.26 22.70 7.15
C GLU A 293 21.17 21.46 6.24
N MET A 294 21.09 21.65 4.91
CA MET A 294 21.16 20.56 3.94
C MET A 294 22.48 19.78 4.09
N ALA A 295 23.63 20.48 4.16
CA ALA A 295 24.94 19.87 4.35
C ALA A 295 24.99 19.06 5.65
N ARG A 296 24.41 19.58 6.72
CA ARG A 296 24.32 18.89 8.02
C ARG A 296 23.52 17.60 7.93
N GLN A 297 22.37 17.63 7.24
CA GLN A 297 21.52 16.45 7.02
C GLN A 297 22.25 15.39 6.19
N ILE A 298 22.88 15.79 5.08
CA ILE A 298 23.68 14.90 4.22
C ILE A 298 24.82 14.26 5.02
N SER A 299 25.52 15.04 5.84
CA SER A 299 26.66 14.54 6.64
C SER A 299 26.21 13.52 7.68
N ILE A 300 25.07 13.75 8.34
CA ILE A 300 24.48 12.81 9.30
C ILE A 300 24.10 11.49 8.61
N GLU A 301 23.47 11.55 7.44
CA GLU A 301 23.09 10.34 6.70
C GLU A 301 24.31 9.60 6.14
N TYR A 302 25.35 10.31 5.70
CA TYR A 302 26.62 9.70 5.30
C TYR A 302 27.28 8.93 6.47
N GLU A 303 27.31 9.50 7.68
CA GLU A 303 27.87 8.82 8.86
C GLU A 303 27.09 7.53 9.20
N LYS A 304 25.78 7.49 8.91
CA LYS A 304 24.94 6.30 9.13
C LYS A 304 25.06 5.25 8.03
N THR A 305 25.10 5.68 6.77
CA THR A 305 24.90 4.81 5.60
C THR A 305 26.17 4.60 4.78
N GLY A 306 27.16 5.46 4.94
CA GLY A 306 28.35 5.53 4.08
C GLY A 306 28.09 6.11 2.69
N LEU A 307 26.90 6.65 2.43
CA LEU A 307 26.49 7.19 1.14
C LEU A 307 26.06 8.65 1.25
N PHE A 308 26.46 9.46 0.27
CA PHE A 308 25.92 10.81 0.12
C PHE A 308 24.55 10.71 -0.56
N ASP A 309 23.54 11.26 0.10
CA ASP A 309 22.18 11.38 -0.42
C ASP A 309 21.83 12.86 -0.57
N ILE A 310 22.21 13.44 -1.70
CA ILE A 310 21.95 14.84 -1.99
C ILE A 310 20.57 14.95 -2.65
N PRO A 311 19.65 15.77 -2.10
CA PRO A 311 18.30 15.91 -2.63
C PRO A 311 18.29 16.29 -4.12
N GLU A 312 17.43 15.63 -4.88
CA GLU A 312 17.26 15.94 -6.29
C GLU A 312 16.46 17.23 -6.47
N SER A 313 17.09 18.24 -7.05
CA SER A 313 16.44 19.52 -7.34
C SER A 313 17.05 20.16 -8.58
N LYS A 314 16.16 20.63 -9.48
CA LYS A 314 16.57 21.41 -10.65
C LYS A 314 17.24 22.71 -10.21
N GLN A 315 16.70 23.38 -9.18
CA GLN A 315 17.31 24.59 -8.63
C GLN A 315 18.68 24.33 -8.00
N LEU A 316 18.90 23.14 -7.42
CA LEU A 316 20.21 22.75 -6.89
C LEU A 316 21.28 22.68 -8.00
N SER A 317 20.92 22.11 -9.16
CA SER A 317 21.80 22.09 -10.33
C SER A 317 22.09 23.49 -10.90
N GLN A 318 21.20 24.44 -10.66
CA GLN A 318 21.29 25.83 -11.14
C GLN A 318 21.96 26.78 -10.12
N LEU A 319 22.39 26.28 -8.96
CA LEU A 319 23.15 27.07 -8.00
C LEU A 319 24.39 27.73 -8.64
N LYS A 320 24.70 28.94 -8.17
CA LYS A 320 25.93 29.65 -8.57
C LYS A 320 27.15 28.86 -8.13
N LYS A 321 28.28 29.05 -8.82
CA LYS A 321 29.56 28.37 -8.51
C LYS A 321 29.96 28.53 -7.04
N GLU A 322 29.76 29.71 -6.49
CA GLU A 322 30.05 30.03 -5.08
C GLU A 322 29.16 29.25 -4.10
N GLU A 323 27.86 29.12 -4.41
CA GLU A 323 26.89 28.38 -3.59
C GLU A 323 27.17 26.87 -3.62
N LYS A 324 27.51 26.33 -4.80
CA LYS A 324 27.92 24.93 -4.94
C LYS A 324 29.20 24.64 -4.16
N LYS A 325 30.20 25.52 -4.31
CA LYS A 325 31.46 25.43 -3.57
C LYS A 325 31.19 25.45 -2.05
N TYR A 326 30.35 26.36 -1.59
CA TYR A 326 29.97 26.45 -0.19
C TYR A 326 29.31 25.17 0.34
N LEU A 327 28.36 24.60 -0.40
CA LEU A 327 27.70 23.34 0.00
C LEU A 327 28.71 22.19 0.12
N VAL A 328 29.58 22.02 -0.89
CA VAL A 328 30.62 20.98 -0.90
C VAL A 328 31.60 21.14 0.26
N GLU A 329 32.10 22.35 0.51
CA GLU A 329 33.03 22.64 1.61
C GLU A 329 32.37 22.43 2.97
N THR A 330 31.08 22.80 3.10
CA THR A 330 30.34 22.61 4.35
C THR A 330 30.14 21.13 4.66
N ILE A 331 29.78 20.30 3.66
CA ILE A 331 29.70 18.84 3.85
C ILE A 331 31.06 18.28 4.28
N GLN A 332 32.15 18.67 3.60
CA GLN A 332 33.50 18.23 3.95
C GLN A 332 33.89 18.56 5.39
N ASN A 333 33.51 19.74 5.88
CA ASN A 333 33.83 20.20 7.23
C ASN A 333 32.99 19.52 8.32
N LEU A 334 31.79 19.04 7.98
CA LEU A 334 30.85 18.43 8.92
C LEU A 334 30.99 16.91 9.04
N VAL A 335 31.59 16.25 8.06
CA VAL A 335 31.90 14.82 8.10
C VAL A 335 33.12 14.59 9.01
N ASN A 336 33.05 13.60 9.90
CA ASN A 336 34.13 13.33 10.87
C ASN A 336 35.36 12.68 10.22
N THR A 337 35.21 12.18 8.99
CA THR A 337 36.25 11.50 8.23
C THR A 337 36.74 12.34 7.07
N LYS A 338 38.04 12.22 6.76
CA LYS A 338 38.62 12.90 5.61
C LYS A 338 38.12 12.27 4.32
N LEU A 339 37.29 13.02 3.58
CA LEU A 339 36.77 12.59 2.29
C LEU A 339 37.87 12.41 1.25
N LYS A 340 37.74 11.38 0.42
CA LYS A 340 38.62 11.15 -0.73
C LYS A 340 38.23 12.07 -1.90
N LYS A 341 39.09 12.14 -2.91
CA LYS A 341 38.81 12.92 -4.11
C LYS A 341 37.55 12.39 -4.84
N GLU A 342 37.36 11.08 -4.84
CA GLU A 342 36.20 10.41 -5.43
C GLU A 342 34.90 10.80 -4.73
N ASP A 343 34.91 10.90 -3.39
CA ASP A 343 33.76 11.33 -2.59
C ASP A 343 33.35 12.77 -2.92
N ILE A 344 34.32 13.68 -3.05
CA ILE A 344 34.08 15.08 -3.41
C ILE A 344 33.53 15.20 -4.83
N LEU A 345 34.04 14.38 -5.76
CA LEU A 345 33.53 14.30 -7.12
C LEU A 345 32.09 13.78 -7.14
N GLU A 346 31.77 12.78 -6.31
CA GLU A 346 30.42 12.22 -6.20
C GLU A 346 29.41 13.25 -5.65
N ILE A 347 29.76 13.97 -4.57
CA ILE A 347 28.95 15.08 -4.04
C ILE A 347 28.71 16.12 -5.14
N SER A 348 29.77 16.52 -5.82
CA SER A 348 29.68 17.51 -6.90
C SER A 348 28.82 17.02 -8.06
N ARG A 349 28.92 15.74 -8.41
CA ARG A 349 28.11 15.10 -9.45
C ARG A 349 26.64 15.11 -9.07
N GLN A 350 26.28 14.69 -7.86
CA GLN A 350 24.89 14.68 -7.41
C GLN A 350 24.28 16.10 -7.34
N ILE A 351 25.05 17.12 -6.93
CA ILE A 351 24.59 18.53 -6.96
C ILE A 351 24.24 18.97 -8.39
N ASN A 352 25.04 18.60 -9.38
CA ASN A 352 24.88 19.06 -10.76
C ASN A 352 23.87 18.25 -11.56
N GLU A 353 23.78 16.95 -11.29
CA GLU A 353 23.07 16.00 -12.15
C GLU A 353 21.99 15.19 -11.44
N GLY A 354 21.84 15.35 -10.12
CA GLY A 354 21.04 14.44 -9.29
C GLY A 354 21.74 13.08 -9.11
N ASN A 355 21.12 12.17 -8.36
CA ASN A 355 21.70 10.86 -8.11
C ASN A 355 21.37 9.87 -9.24
N LYS A 356 21.76 10.18 -10.47
CA LYS A 356 21.49 9.36 -11.67
C LYS A 356 21.94 7.91 -11.53
N GLU A 357 22.98 7.62 -10.76
CA GLU A 357 23.45 6.24 -10.55
C GLU A 357 22.53 5.45 -9.60
N LEU A 358 22.05 6.07 -8.53
CA LEU A 358 21.01 5.47 -7.69
C LEU A 358 19.71 5.31 -8.48
N GLN A 359 19.27 6.34 -9.21
CA GLN A 359 18.10 6.27 -10.09
C GLN A 359 18.21 5.14 -11.13
N LYS A 360 19.38 4.91 -11.73
CA LYS A 360 19.60 3.78 -12.65
C LYS A 360 19.38 2.45 -11.94
N LYS A 361 19.92 2.29 -10.73
CA LYS A 361 19.75 1.06 -9.92
C LYS A 361 18.31 0.87 -9.47
N GLU A 362 17.63 1.93 -9.06
CA GLU A 362 16.20 1.92 -8.72
C GLU A 362 15.34 1.53 -9.93
N ASN A 363 15.59 2.14 -11.10
CA ASN A 363 14.89 1.80 -12.33
C ASN A 363 15.13 0.34 -12.75
N GLN A 364 16.35 -0.19 -12.56
CA GLN A 364 16.63 -1.61 -12.76
C GLN A 364 15.79 -2.49 -11.82
N ILE A 365 15.73 -2.16 -10.52
CA ILE A 365 14.92 -2.88 -9.54
C ILE A 365 13.43 -2.81 -9.89
N ILE A 366 12.91 -1.62 -10.21
CA ILE A 366 11.52 -1.42 -10.62
C ILE A 366 11.19 -2.25 -11.86
N ASN A 367 12.07 -2.28 -12.86
CA ASN A 367 11.88 -3.09 -14.06
C ASN A 367 11.87 -4.59 -13.75
N LEU A 368 12.77 -5.07 -12.87
CA LEU A 368 12.75 -6.45 -12.39
C LEU A 368 11.44 -6.77 -11.66
N ILE A 369 10.95 -5.87 -10.80
CA ILE A 369 9.68 -6.04 -10.08
C ILE A 369 8.49 -6.03 -11.06
N ARG A 370 8.52 -5.21 -12.12
CA ARG A 370 7.48 -5.17 -13.16
C ARG A 370 7.37 -6.48 -13.94
N GLN A 371 8.48 -7.20 -14.11
CA GLN A 371 8.51 -8.50 -14.80
C GLN A 371 7.93 -9.65 -13.95
N ILE A 372 7.70 -9.43 -12.65
CA ILE A 372 7.09 -10.43 -11.77
C ILE A 372 5.59 -10.60 -12.11
N PRO A 373 5.09 -11.84 -12.30
CA PRO A 373 3.66 -12.12 -12.48
C PRO A 373 2.80 -11.53 -11.35
N ILE A 374 1.64 -10.96 -11.70
CA ILE A 374 0.77 -10.24 -10.76
C ILE A 374 0.39 -11.12 -9.56
N GLU A 375 0.06 -12.38 -9.81
CA GLU A 375 -0.31 -13.40 -8.81
C GLU A 375 0.79 -13.72 -7.78
N ASP A 376 2.07 -13.57 -8.14
CA ASP A 376 3.21 -13.82 -7.25
C ASP A 376 3.78 -12.55 -6.60
N LYS A 377 3.35 -11.38 -7.06
CA LYS A 377 4.00 -10.09 -6.79
C LYS A 377 4.02 -9.73 -5.31
N SER A 378 2.89 -9.87 -4.63
CA SER A 378 2.76 -9.59 -3.20
C SER A 378 3.69 -10.49 -2.38
N ARG A 379 3.67 -11.81 -2.64
CA ARG A 379 4.52 -12.77 -1.93
C ARG A 379 6.01 -12.48 -2.12
N ILE A 380 6.43 -12.18 -3.34
CA ILE A 380 7.85 -11.91 -3.63
C ILE A 380 8.30 -10.60 -2.99
N ILE A 381 7.48 -9.54 -3.05
CA ILE A 381 7.77 -8.26 -2.39
C ILE A 381 7.90 -8.46 -0.87
N ASP A 382 7.04 -9.26 -0.24
CA ASP A 382 7.14 -9.56 1.19
C ASP A 382 8.45 -10.27 1.56
N VAL A 383 8.90 -11.21 0.72
CA VAL A 383 10.18 -11.92 0.93
C VAL A 383 11.35 -10.96 0.77
N LEU A 384 11.34 -10.09 -0.24
CA LEU A 384 12.35 -9.05 -0.44
C LEU A 384 12.43 -8.11 0.77
N ASN A 385 11.28 -7.62 1.26
CA ASN A 385 11.21 -6.75 2.43
C ASN A 385 11.82 -7.42 3.67
N LYS A 386 11.51 -8.70 3.91
CA LYS A 386 12.10 -9.47 5.02
C LYS A 386 13.62 -9.61 4.88
N MET A 387 14.12 -9.87 3.67
CA MET A 387 15.56 -10.01 3.42
C MET A 387 16.33 -8.69 3.54
N ILE A 388 15.71 -7.55 3.23
CA ILE A 388 16.36 -6.23 3.36
C ILE A 388 16.55 -5.87 4.84
N VAL A 389 15.60 -6.24 5.71
CA VAL A 389 15.64 -5.91 7.14
C VAL A 389 16.60 -6.84 7.91
N ASP A 390 16.71 -8.11 7.51
CA ASP A 390 17.57 -9.09 8.18
C ASP A 390 18.92 -9.29 7.45
N LYS A 391 19.94 -8.57 7.93
CA LYS A 391 21.32 -8.65 7.41
C LYS A 391 21.86 -10.08 7.41
N ASN A 392 21.57 -10.88 8.43
CA ASN A 392 22.09 -12.25 8.53
C ASN A 392 21.47 -13.15 7.46
N SER A 393 20.17 -12.99 7.21
CA SER A 393 19.48 -13.69 6.11
C SER A 393 20.05 -13.28 4.75
N LEU A 394 20.30 -11.99 4.53
CA LEU A 394 20.89 -11.50 3.27
C LEU A 394 22.30 -12.07 3.05
N ASP A 395 23.16 -12.03 4.07
CA ASP A 395 24.52 -12.56 3.99
C ASP A 395 24.52 -14.07 3.76
N THR A 396 23.60 -14.79 4.40
CA THR A 396 23.42 -16.24 4.19
C THR A 396 22.99 -16.54 2.75
N VAL A 397 22.03 -15.79 2.20
CA VAL A 397 21.59 -15.93 0.80
C VAL A 397 22.74 -15.65 -0.16
N LYS A 398 23.55 -14.62 0.09
CA LYS A 398 24.76 -14.33 -0.70
C LYS A 398 25.75 -15.48 -0.66
N MET A 399 26.02 -16.07 0.51
CA MET A 399 26.88 -17.25 0.63
C MET A 399 26.32 -18.42 -0.17
N LEU A 400 25.04 -18.75 -0.01
CA LEU A 400 24.39 -19.84 -0.75
C LEU A 400 24.40 -19.62 -2.26
N TYR A 401 24.31 -18.37 -2.71
CA TYR A 401 24.43 -18.01 -4.11
C TYR A 401 25.87 -18.21 -4.63
N ASN A 402 26.86 -17.67 -3.93
CA ASN A 402 28.28 -17.75 -4.29
C ASN A 402 28.80 -19.20 -4.29
N GLU A 403 28.32 -20.03 -3.37
CA GLU A 403 28.60 -21.47 -3.31
C GLU A 403 27.79 -22.28 -4.35
N GLY A 404 26.96 -21.61 -5.17
CA GLY A 404 26.16 -22.21 -6.23
C GLY A 404 25.00 -23.10 -5.75
N VAL A 405 24.68 -23.09 -4.45
CA VAL A 405 23.62 -23.90 -3.84
C VAL A 405 22.25 -23.47 -4.36
N LEU A 406 21.99 -22.16 -4.44
CA LEU A 406 20.73 -21.63 -4.95
C LEU A 406 20.51 -22.02 -6.42
N ASN A 407 21.54 -21.95 -7.25
CA ASN A 407 21.47 -22.31 -8.67
C ASN A 407 21.14 -23.80 -8.84
N LYS A 408 21.77 -24.67 -8.03
CA LYS A 408 21.49 -26.11 -8.02
C LYS A 408 20.05 -26.41 -7.58
N LEU A 409 19.53 -25.71 -6.57
CA LEU A 409 18.14 -25.86 -6.13
C LEU A 409 17.14 -25.35 -7.17
N ALA A 410 17.46 -24.26 -7.88
CA ALA A 410 16.58 -23.62 -8.85
C ALA A 410 16.25 -24.51 -10.06
N ILE A 411 17.18 -25.37 -10.48
CA ILE A 411 16.99 -26.32 -11.60
C ILE A 411 16.31 -27.64 -11.19
N MET A 412 16.12 -27.89 -9.88
CA MET A 412 15.45 -29.10 -9.42
C MET A 412 13.92 -29.04 -9.62
N PRO A 413 13.26 -30.17 -9.92
CA PRO A 413 11.80 -30.28 -9.88
C PRO A 413 11.25 -29.85 -8.51
N THR A 414 10.07 -29.23 -8.50
CA THR A 414 9.46 -28.65 -7.29
C THR A 414 9.40 -29.62 -6.10
N GLU A 415 8.99 -30.86 -6.34
CA GLU A 415 8.87 -31.86 -5.26
C GLU A 415 10.23 -32.28 -4.70
N LYS A 416 11.24 -32.49 -5.57
CA LYS A 416 12.62 -32.78 -5.13
C LYS A 416 13.23 -31.60 -4.37
N ARG A 417 12.94 -30.37 -4.81
CA ARG A 417 13.39 -29.16 -4.13
C ARG A 417 12.79 -29.05 -2.73
N LYS A 418 11.48 -29.28 -2.57
CA LYS A 418 10.79 -29.31 -1.26
C LYS A 418 11.37 -30.39 -0.35
N GLU A 419 11.59 -31.59 -0.87
CA GLU A 419 12.16 -32.70 -0.10
C GLU A 419 13.60 -32.37 0.36
N THR A 420 14.42 -31.84 -0.53
CA THR A 420 15.80 -31.41 -0.21
C THR A 420 15.80 -30.34 0.88
N ILE A 421 14.94 -29.33 0.78
CA ILE A 421 14.80 -28.28 1.80
C ILE A 421 14.35 -28.90 3.14
N ASN A 422 13.41 -29.84 3.12
CA ASN A 422 12.96 -30.54 4.33
C ASN A 422 14.06 -31.37 4.99
N ILE A 423 14.92 -32.03 4.21
CA ILE A 423 16.07 -32.78 4.73
C ILE A 423 17.06 -31.82 5.41
N VAL A 424 17.39 -30.71 4.74
CA VAL A 424 18.26 -29.67 5.31
C VAL A 424 17.65 -29.11 6.60
N ASN A 425 16.36 -28.77 6.60
CA ASN A 425 15.67 -28.27 7.80
C ASN A 425 15.70 -29.28 8.95
N LYS A 426 15.47 -30.57 8.68
CA LYS A 426 15.59 -31.63 9.69
C LYS A 426 17.02 -31.75 10.23
N ALA A 427 18.04 -31.61 9.38
CA ALA A 427 19.44 -31.67 9.79
C ALA A 427 19.84 -30.45 10.64
N VAL A 428 19.42 -29.25 10.25
CA VAL A 428 19.66 -28.00 11.00
C VAL A 428 18.91 -28.02 12.34
N GLY A 429 17.63 -28.42 12.35
CA GLY A 429 16.83 -28.55 13.57
C GLY A 429 17.41 -29.56 14.58
N LYS A 430 18.15 -30.58 14.10
CA LYS A 430 18.90 -31.51 14.96
C LYS A 430 20.19 -30.91 15.54
N ARG A 431 20.75 -29.83 14.96
CA ARG A 431 21.96 -29.17 15.49
C ARG A 431 21.70 -28.40 16.80
N ASN A 432 20.52 -27.82 17.00
CA ASN A 432 20.17 -27.16 18.27
C ASN A 432 20.08 -28.14 19.47
N LYS A 433 20.06 -29.46 19.23
CA LYS A 433 20.17 -30.49 20.29
C LYS A 433 21.60 -30.78 20.72
N TYR A 434 22.61 -30.34 19.96
CA TYR A 434 24.01 -30.38 20.40
C TYR A 434 24.36 -29.05 21.07
N LYS A 435 23.75 -28.79 22.25
CA LYS A 435 24.42 -27.91 23.22
C LYS A 435 25.81 -28.51 23.44
N VAL A 436 26.83 -27.67 23.24
CA VAL A 436 28.24 -27.93 23.56
C VAL A 436 28.29 -28.79 24.83
N ALA A 437 28.70 -30.06 24.67
CA ALA A 437 28.93 -30.91 25.82
C ALA A 437 30.13 -30.34 26.56
N THR A 438 29.89 -29.55 27.62
CA THR A 438 30.92 -29.15 28.61
C THR A 438 31.30 -30.33 29.52
N LYS A 439 31.32 -31.54 28.98
CA LYS A 439 31.91 -32.70 29.65
C LYS A 439 33.29 -32.90 29.05
N THR A 440 34.26 -32.17 29.60
CA THR A 440 35.66 -32.60 29.59
C THR A 440 35.67 -34.07 30.03
N PRO A 441 36.25 -35.01 29.26
CA PRO A 441 36.36 -36.39 29.71
C PRO A 441 37.20 -36.40 30.98
N LYS A 442 36.65 -36.91 32.09
CA LYS A 442 37.45 -37.26 33.25
C LYS A 442 38.38 -38.39 32.84
N THR A 443 39.67 -38.10 32.72
CA THR A 443 40.71 -39.11 32.58
C THR A 443 40.81 -39.88 33.90
N ASN A 444 40.22 -41.06 33.95
CA ASN A 444 40.52 -42.03 35.00
C ASN A 444 41.92 -42.59 34.70
N GLY A 445 42.86 -42.30 35.59
CA GLY A 445 44.27 -42.65 35.43
C GLY A 445 44.49 -44.12 35.18
N ALA A 446 45.13 -44.43 34.05
CA ALA A 446 45.84 -45.68 33.88
C ALA A 446 47.08 -45.63 34.77
N LYS A 447 47.13 -46.51 35.78
CA LYS A 447 48.33 -46.77 36.58
C LYS A 447 49.41 -47.32 35.65
N PHE A 448 50.40 -46.52 35.31
CA PHE A 448 51.66 -47.04 34.77
C PHE A 448 52.51 -47.53 35.94
N SER A 449 52.61 -48.85 36.09
CA SER A 449 53.62 -49.51 36.90
C SER A 449 54.90 -49.60 36.08
N GLY A 450 55.95 -48.89 36.50
CA GLY A 450 57.28 -48.98 35.91
C GLY A 450 58.17 -47.85 36.40
N ASN A 451 59.09 -48.18 37.29
CA ASN A 451 60.02 -47.26 37.96
C ASN A 451 60.91 -46.46 36.98
N PRO A 452 61.40 -45.28 37.40
CA PRO A 452 62.10 -44.34 36.55
C PRO A 452 63.55 -44.78 36.31
N THR A 453 63.96 -44.87 35.05
CA THR A 453 65.38 -44.96 34.70
C THR A 453 65.96 -43.55 34.67
N SER A 454 66.76 -43.25 35.69
CA SER A 454 67.68 -42.12 35.74
C SER A 454 68.66 -42.17 34.57
N ILE A 455 68.73 -41.10 33.77
CA ILE A 455 69.93 -40.75 33.01
C ILE A 455 70.12 -39.24 33.19
N GLU A 456 71.08 -38.91 34.05
CA GLU A 456 71.81 -37.64 34.05
C GLU A 456 72.55 -37.47 32.72
N TYR A 457 72.81 -36.21 32.33
CA TYR A 457 73.99 -35.67 31.62
C TYR A 457 73.49 -34.37 30.94
N GLU A 458 73.66 -33.21 31.56
CA GLU A 458 74.87 -32.39 31.78
C GLU A 458 74.73 -31.13 30.94
N GLU A 459 74.77 -30.00 31.64
CA GLU A 459 74.83 -28.65 31.09
C GLU A 459 76.13 -28.46 30.29
N ARG A 460 76.02 -27.81 29.14
CA ARG A 460 76.90 -26.72 28.71
C ARG A 460 76.26 -25.89 27.62
#